data_AF-A0A170PNF7-F1
#
_entry.id   AF-A0A170PNF7-F1
#
_cell.length_a   1.000
_cell.length_b   1.000
_cell.length_c   1.000
_cell.angle_alpha   90.00
_cell.angle_beta   90.00
_cell.angle_gamma   90.00
#
_symmetry.space_group_name_H-M   'P 1'
#
loop_
_entity.id
_entity.type
_entity.pdbx_description
1 polymer ?
#
loop_
_entity_poly.entity_id
_entity_poly.type
_entity_poly.pdbx_seq_one_letter_code
_entity_poly.pdbx_strand_id
1 'polypeptide(L)'
;MGEPMRGLAVKDMSIGMMLDGLFNITRDFDMQTQPHLLLLQKTMVMVEGVATSLDPDINLWDSAAPFVREWIRTELGPEAAVADRIITDLRTLARLPDLIRNIELRYPSPGGAPPAPPLKEIEVVRIGGGWRYVAVAVASALAAVAATLLVR
;
A
#
# COMPACT_ATOMS: atom_id res chain seq x y z
N MET A 1 21.41 -6.46 -29.14
CA MET A 1 22.71 -6.22 -29.80
C MET A 1 23.19 -4.84 -29.35
N GLY A 2 24.26 -4.75 -28.54
CA GLY A 2 24.78 -3.50 -27.96
C GLY A 2 26.00 -3.00 -28.74
N GLU A 3 25.78 -2.68 -30.01
CA GLU A 3 26.86 -2.58 -31.00
C GLU A 3 27.63 -1.24 -31.13
N PRO A 4 27.34 -0.12 -30.43
CA PRO A 4 28.26 1.02 -30.44
C PRO A 4 29.16 1.17 -29.20
N MET A 5 28.86 0.55 -28.05
CA MET A 5 29.64 0.73 -26.80
C MET A 5 30.72 -0.36 -26.58
N ARG A 6 30.64 -1.47 -27.32
CA ARG A 6 31.56 -2.60 -27.19
C ARG A 6 32.82 -2.33 -28.03
N GLY A 7 33.81 -1.68 -27.41
CA GLY A 7 35.12 -1.44 -28.04
C GLY A 7 35.76 -0.09 -27.71
N LEU A 8 35.00 0.85 -27.12
CA LEU A 8 35.56 2.07 -26.57
C LEU A 8 36.26 1.75 -25.24
N ALA A 9 37.42 2.37 -25.01
CA ALA A 9 38.03 2.30 -23.68
C ALA A 9 37.08 2.97 -22.68
N VAL A 10 37.00 2.48 -21.44
CA VAL A 10 36.12 3.02 -20.37
C VAL A 10 36.28 4.54 -20.22
N LYS A 11 37.47 5.06 -20.51
CA LYS A 11 37.81 6.49 -20.53
C LYS A 11 37.03 7.36 -21.52
N ASP A 12 36.53 6.78 -22.60
CA ASP A 12 35.81 7.50 -23.67
C ASP A 12 34.29 7.20 -23.62
N MET A 13 33.82 6.61 -22.51
CA MET A 13 32.46 6.11 -22.37
C MET A 13 31.53 7.14 -21.71
N SER A 14 30.69 7.77 -22.53
CA SER A 14 29.62 8.68 -22.08
C SER A 14 28.55 7.96 -21.26
N ILE A 15 28.18 8.52 -20.10
CA ILE A 15 27.06 8.02 -19.28
C ILE A 15 25.73 8.21 -20.01
N GLY A 16 25.56 9.32 -20.74
CA GLY A 16 24.39 9.56 -21.58
C GLY A 16 24.19 8.48 -22.65
N MET A 17 25.26 8.06 -23.32
CA MET A 17 25.21 6.99 -24.33
C MET A 17 24.88 5.62 -23.73
N MET A 18 25.40 5.32 -22.54
CA MET A 18 25.06 4.08 -21.82
C MET A 18 23.56 4.01 -21.50
N LEU A 19 23.00 5.11 -20.99
CA LEU A 19 21.57 5.19 -20.68
C LEU A 19 20.69 5.11 -21.95
N ASP A 20 21.11 5.76 -23.04
CA ASP A 20 20.40 5.66 -24.32
C ASP A 20 20.35 4.20 -24.83
N GLY A 21 21.47 3.49 -24.73
CA GLY A 21 21.54 2.07 -25.06
C GLY A 21 20.59 1.21 -24.22
N LEU A 22 20.50 1.46 -22.91
CA LEU A 22 19.56 0.76 -22.04
C LEU A 22 18.10 1.05 -22.43
N PHE A 23 17.75 2.31 -22.72
CA PHE A 23 16.39 2.65 -23.13
C PHE A 23 16.01 2.09 -24.49
N ASN A 24 16.93 2.08 -25.45
CA ASN A 24 16.72 1.45 -26.75
C ASN A 24 16.40 -0.04 -26.59
N ILE A 25 17.16 -0.76 -25.76
CA ILE A 25 16.87 -2.18 -25.46
C ILE A 25 15.49 -2.33 -24.80
N THR A 26 15.14 -1.50 -23.81
CA THR A 26 13.81 -1.61 -23.19
C THR A 26 12.66 -1.31 -24.15
N ARG A 27 12.89 -0.43 -25.13
CA ARG A 27 11.93 -0.13 -26.21
C ARG A 27 11.78 -1.30 -27.18
N ASP A 28 12.86 -2.01 -27.46
CA ASP A 28 12.84 -3.24 -28.27
C ASP A 28 12.01 -4.35 -27.59
N PHE A 29 11.90 -4.33 -26.26
CA PHE A 29 11.03 -5.20 -25.47
C PHE A 29 9.62 -4.61 -25.21
N ASP A 30 9.22 -3.58 -25.97
CA ASP A 30 7.91 -2.93 -25.92
C ASP A 30 7.53 -2.38 -24.53
N MET A 31 8.55 -2.04 -23.72
CA MET A 31 8.32 -1.41 -22.42
C MET A 31 7.91 0.06 -22.63
N GLN A 32 6.77 0.46 -22.05
CA GLN A 32 6.34 1.86 -22.03
C GLN A 32 7.34 2.69 -21.21
N THR A 33 8.23 3.43 -21.89
CA THR A 33 9.20 4.31 -21.23
C THR A 33 8.48 5.50 -20.61
N GLN A 34 8.61 5.67 -19.28
CA GLN A 34 8.02 6.80 -18.58
C GLN A 34 8.72 8.12 -18.97
N PRO A 35 7.98 9.23 -19.17
CA PRO A 35 8.57 10.52 -19.56
C PRO A 35 9.65 11.05 -18.59
N HIS A 36 9.56 10.69 -17.30
CA HIS A 36 10.53 11.10 -16.27
C HIS A 36 11.94 10.55 -16.49
N LEU A 37 12.06 9.39 -17.15
CA LEU A 37 13.34 8.76 -17.44
C LEU A 37 14.10 9.50 -18.56
N LEU A 38 13.36 10.10 -19.51
CA LEU A 38 13.92 10.97 -20.54
C LEU A 38 14.44 12.29 -19.93
N LEU A 39 13.79 12.81 -18.90
CA LEU A 39 14.27 14.00 -18.17
C LEU A 39 15.58 13.71 -17.45
N LEU A 40 15.69 12.55 -16.78
CA LEU A 40 16.94 12.10 -16.16
C LEU A 40 18.06 11.95 -17.20
N GLN A 41 17.77 11.39 -18.38
CA GLN A 41 18.74 11.29 -19.46
C GLN A 41 19.23 12.68 -19.91
N LYS A 42 18.32 13.65 -20.07
CA LYS A 42 18.68 15.03 -20.43
C LYS A 42 19.53 15.71 -19.36
N THR A 43 19.23 15.50 -18.08
CA THR A 43 20.04 16.07 -17.00
C THR A 43 21.42 15.42 -16.94
N MET A 44 21.53 14.11 -17.12
CA MET A 44 22.84 13.44 -17.16
C MET A 44 23.70 13.90 -18.34
N VAL A 45 23.12 14.02 -19.55
CA VAL A 45 23.83 14.55 -20.72
C VAL A 45 24.25 16.01 -20.50
N MET A 46 23.41 16.82 -19.86
CA MET A 46 23.76 18.20 -19.51
C MET A 46 24.94 18.25 -18.52
N VAL A 47 24.92 17.44 -17.47
CA VAL A 47 26.01 17.36 -16.49
C VAL A 47 27.32 16.93 -17.16
N GLU A 48 27.25 15.95 -18.06
CA GLU A 48 28.39 15.51 -18.85
C GLU A 48 28.94 16.61 -19.76
N GLY A 49 28.05 17.36 -20.44
CA GLY A 49 28.45 18.51 -21.25
C GLY A 49 29.11 19.61 -20.42
N VAL A 50 28.61 19.89 -19.22
CA VAL A 50 29.21 20.86 -18.30
C VAL A 50 30.58 20.39 -17.82
N ALA A 51 30.72 19.13 -17.41
CA ALA A 51 31.99 18.57 -16.96
C ALA A 51 33.06 18.61 -18.07
N THR A 52 32.69 18.19 -19.28
CA THR A 52 33.58 18.19 -20.46
C THR A 52 33.94 19.61 -20.91
N SER A 53 33.06 20.60 -20.68
CA SER A 53 33.37 22.01 -20.97
C SER A 53 34.42 22.61 -20.02
N LEU A 54 34.57 22.04 -18.82
CA LEU A 54 35.55 22.46 -17.83
C LEU A 54 36.88 21.71 -18.00
N ASP A 55 36.82 20.41 -18.25
CA ASP A 55 37.97 19.55 -18.49
C ASP A 55 37.66 18.61 -19.68
N PRO A 56 38.22 18.88 -20.87
CA PRO A 56 37.96 18.09 -22.07
C PRO A 56 38.38 16.62 -21.98
N ASP A 57 39.32 16.29 -21.07
CA ASP A 57 39.87 14.95 -20.91
C ASP A 57 39.27 14.22 -19.69
N ILE A 58 38.18 14.75 -19.11
CA ILE A 58 37.57 14.20 -17.90
C ILE A 58 36.91 12.83 -18.15
N ASN A 59 37.28 11.83 -17.34
CA ASN A 59 36.59 10.55 -17.29
C ASN A 59 35.55 10.52 -16.15
N LEU A 60 34.28 10.71 -16.49
CA LEU A 60 33.18 10.72 -15.51
C LEU A 60 33.03 9.41 -14.73
N TRP A 61 33.40 8.26 -15.30
CA TRP A 61 33.33 6.98 -14.59
C TRP A 61 34.36 6.92 -13.46
N ASP A 62 35.60 7.32 -13.74
CA ASP A 62 36.68 7.36 -12.74
C ASP A 62 36.40 8.43 -11.69
N SER A 63 35.86 9.59 -12.10
CA SER A 63 35.46 10.65 -11.17
C SER A 63 34.32 10.22 -10.25
N ALA A 64 33.34 9.45 -10.74
CA ALA A 64 32.20 8.98 -9.95
C ALA A 64 32.53 7.74 -9.07
N ALA A 65 33.54 6.94 -9.44
CA ALA A 65 33.91 5.70 -8.76
C ALA A 65 34.09 5.79 -7.23
N PRO A 66 34.81 6.77 -6.66
CA PRO A 66 34.96 6.84 -5.20
C PRO A 66 33.63 7.13 -4.49
N PHE A 67 32.76 7.94 -5.08
CA PHE A 67 31.45 8.25 -4.52
C PHE A 67 30.52 7.04 -4.54
N VAL A 68 30.48 6.32 -5.67
CA VAL A 68 29.69 5.08 -5.78
C VAL A 68 30.20 4.03 -4.80
N ARG A 69 31.52 3.86 -4.66
CA ARG A 69 32.10 2.91 -3.70
C ARG A 69 31.72 3.23 -2.26
N GLU A 70 31.80 4.51 -1.86
CA GLU A 70 31.43 4.91 -0.51
C GLU A 70 29.92 4.77 -0.26
N TRP A 71 29.09 5.10 -1.25
CA TRP A 71 27.64 4.91 -1.17
C TRP A 71 27.28 3.43 -1.02
N ILE A 72 27.86 2.53 -1.82
CA ILE A 72 27.65 1.09 -1.68
C ILE A 72 28.07 0.62 -0.28
N ARG A 73 29.22 1.08 0.21
CA ARG A 73 29.69 0.71 1.55
C ARG A 73 28.74 1.20 2.65
N THR A 74 28.18 2.39 2.50
CA THR A 74 27.34 3.03 3.52
C THR A 74 25.91 2.49 3.51
N GLU A 75 25.32 2.30 2.32
CA GLU A 75 23.91 1.90 2.18
C GLU A 75 23.72 0.38 2.06
N LEU A 76 24.64 -0.31 1.39
CA LEU A 76 24.59 -1.75 1.15
C LEU A 76 25.61 -2.53 2.01
N GLY A 77 26.29 -1.85 2.93
CA GLY A 77 27.30 -2.44 3.80
C GLY A 77 26.71 -3.41 4.83
N PRO A 78 27.53 -4.34 5.36
CA PRO A 78 27.11 -5.24 6.42
C PRO A 78 26.70 -4.48 7.69
N GLU A 79 27.30 -3.32 7.96
CA GLU A 79 26.94 -2.45 9.08
C GLU A 79 25.51 -1.92 8.95
N ALA A 80 25.13 -1.44 7.76
CA ALA A 80 23.77 -0.97 7.47
C ALA A 80 22.76 -2.11 7.58
N ALA A 81 23.08 -3.28 7.01
CA ALA A 81 22.23 -4.46 7.10
C ALA A 81 22.02 -4.93 8.56
N VAL A 82 23.06 -4.88 9.40
CA VAL A 82 22.96 -5.21 10.82
C VAL A 82 22.16 -4.16 11.58
N ALA A 83 22.40 -2.86 11.33
CA ALA A 83 21.64 -1.78 11.96
C ALA A 83 20.14 -1.89 11.64
N ASP A 84 19.80 -2.10 10.37
CA ASP A 84 18.42 -2.29 9.92
C ASP A 84 17.77 -3.52 10.56
N ARG A 85 18.52 -4.62 10.69
CA ARG A 85 18.03 -5.82 11.35
C ARG A 85 17.75 -5.58 12.83
N ILE A 86 18.66 -4.93 13.55
CA ILE A 86 18.45 -4.58 14.97
C ILE A 86 17.24 -3.68 15.15
N ILE A 87 17.11 -2.63 14.33
CA ILE A 87 15.96 -1.72 14.38
C ILE A 87 14.66 -2.47 14.08
N THR A 88 14.68 -3.37 13.12
CA THR A 88 13.51 -4.19 12.74
C THR A 88 13.12 -5.15 13.86
N ASP A 89 14.09 -5.83 14.47
CA ASP A 89 13.86 -6.77 15.58
C ASP A 89 13.30 -6.02 16.80
N LEU A 90 13.88 -4.86 17.15
CA LEU A 90 13.39 -4.01 18.24
C LEU A 90 11.97 -3.50 17.98
N ARG A 91 11.68 -3.03 16.76
CA ARG A 91 10.31 -2.60 16.37
C ARG A 91 9.33 -3.76 16.44
N THR A 92 9.75 -4.97 16.09
CA THR A 92 8.91 -6.17 16.15
C THR A 92 8.63 -6.58 17.60
N LEU A 93 9.65 -6.60 18.45
CA LEU A 93 9.52 -6.81 19.90
C LEU A 93 8.60 -5.78 20.56
N ALA A 94 8.75 -4.50 20.20
CA ALA A 94 7.92 -3.42 20.74
C ALA A 94 6.43 -3.55 20.36
N ARG A 95 6.09 -4.33 19.31
CA ARG A 95 4.69 -4.60 18.90
C ARG A 95 4.07 -5.82 19.58
N LEU A 96 4.86 -6.64 20.29
CA LEU A 96 4.33 -7.80 21.03
C LEU A 96 3.21 -7.45 22.03
N PRO A 97 3.26 -6.35 22.81
CA PRO A 97 2.20 -6.00 23.74
C PRO A 97 0.86 -5.75 23.03
N ASP A 98 0.91 -5.08 21.88
CA ASP A 98 -0.28 -4.80 21.07
C ASP A 98 -0.84 -6.08 20.44
N LEU A 99 0.04 -6.98 19.99
CA LEU A 99 -0.35 -8.32 19.52
C LEU A 99 -1.07 -9.10 20.62
N ILE A 100 -0.54 -9.12 21.84
CA ILE A 100 -1.16 -9.78 23.00
C ILE A 100 -2.52 -9.15 23.31
N ARG A 101 -2.59 -7.82 23.37
CA ARG A 101 -3.85 -7.08 23.62
C ARG A 101 -4.90 -7.39 22.54
N ASN A 102 -4.50 -7.45 21.27
CA ASN A 102 -5.39 -7.78 20.16
C ASN A 102 -5.91 -9.22 20.23
N ILE A 103 -5.09 -10.18 20.69
CA ILE A 103 -5.50 -11.58 20.89
C ILE A 103 -6.49 -11.68 22.04
N GLU A 104 -6.24 -11.01 23.17
CA GLU A 104 -7.13 -11.03 24.34
C GLU A 104 -8.51 -10.42 24.06
N LEU A 105 -8.56 -9.37 23.23
CA LEU A 105 -9.84 -8.80 22.76
C LEU A 105 -10.66 -9.77 21.90
N ARG A 106 -10.02 -10.72 21.20
CA ARG A 106 -10.66 -11.64 20.26
C ARG A 106 -10.95 -13.02 20.88
N TYR A 107 -10.15 -13.41 21.86
CA TYR A 107 -10.27 -14.65 22.63
C TYR A 107 -10.13 -14.36 24.13
N PRO A 108 -11.15 -13.75 24.77
CA PRO A 108 -11.12 -13.46 26.19
C PRO A 108 -11.05 -14.76 27.00
N SER A 109 -10.22 -14.77 28.04
CA SER A 109 -10.16 -15.88 29.00
C SER A 109 -11.55 -16.13 29.61
N PRO A 110 -11.90 -17.39 29.98
CA PRO A 110 -13.15 -17.69 30.66
C PRO A 110 -13.26 -16.85 31.96
N GLY A 111 -14.09 -15.80 31.94
CA GLY A 111 -14.25 -14.84 33.05
C GLY A 111 -13.69 -13.41 32.81
N GLY A 112 -13.03 -13.16 31.68
CA GLY A 112 -12.43 -11.86 31.31
C GLY A 112 -13.31 -10.96 30.43
N ALA A 113 -14.57 -11.35 30.17
CA ALA A 113 -15.50 -10.49 29.46
C ALA A 113 -15.74 -9.22 30.28
N PRO A 114 -15.57 -8.00 29.72
CA PRO A 114 -16.04 -6.78 30.36
C PRO A 114 -17.48 -7.00 30.83
N PRO A 115 -17.85 -6.55 32.05
CA PRO A 115 -19.23 -6.70 32.52
C PRO A 115 -20.14 -6.19 31.42
N ALA A 116 -21.09 -7.04 30.99
CA ALA A 116 -21.99 -6.69 29.91
C ALA A 116 -22.59 -5.31 30.24
N PRO A 117 -22.61 -4.35 29.29
CA PRO A 117 -23.23 -3.05 29.52
C PRO A 117 -24.61 -3.29 30.14
N PRO A 118 -24.99 -2.54 31.20
CA PRO A 118 -26.28 -2.77 31.85
C PRO A 118 -27.35 -2.73 30.77
N LEU A 119 -27.99 -3.89 30.55
CA LEU A 119 -28.99 -4.03 29.53
C LEU A 119 -30.07 -3.01 29.87
N LYS A 120 -30.33 -2.09 28.93
CA LYS A 120 -31.42 -1.12 29.10
C LYS A 120 -32.67 -1.96 29.31
N GLU A 121 -33.32 -1.83 30.46
CA GLU A 121 -34.58 -2.51 30.75
C GLU A 121 -35.56 -2.07 29.66
N ILE A 122 -35.73 -2.92 28.67
CA ILE A 122 -36.70 -2.71 27.62
C ILE A 122 -38.01 -2.95 28.34
N GLU A 123 -38.70 -1.86 28.68
CA GLU A 123 -40.04 -1.90 29.22
C GLU A 123 -40.88 -2.65 28.19
N VAL A 124 -41.05 -3.94 28.42
CA VAL A 124 -41.76 -4.82 27.50
C VAL A 124 -43.20 -4.38 27.62
N VAL A 125 -43.63 -3.44 26.78
CA VAL A 125 -45.04 -3.10 26.64
C VAL A 125 -45.68 -4.34 26.04
N ARG A 126 -46.04 -5.27 26.92
CA ARG A 126 -46.83 -6.45 26.61
C ARG A 126 -48.24 -5.93 26.34
N ILE A 127 -48.41 -5.35 25.14
CA ILE A 127 -49.72 -5.01 24.61
C ILE A 127 -50.44 -6.35 24.48
N GLY A 128 -51.35 -6.63 25.42
CA GLY A 128 -52.20 -7.81 25.46
C GLY A 128 -53.02 -7.91 24.17
N GLY A 129 -52.42 -8.53 23.15
CA GLY A 129 -52.85 -8.43 21.77
C GLY A 129 -54.00 -9.36 21.38
N GLY A 130 -54.57 -10.14 22.30
CA GLY A 130 -55.65 -11.08 21.99
C GLY A 130 -56.97 -10.40 21.63
N TRP A 131 -57.36 -9.37 22.39
CA TRP A 131 -58.66 -8.70 22.19
C TRP A 131 -58.75 -7.97 20.85
N ARG A 132 -57.62 -7.49 20.31
CA ARG A 132 -57.58 -6.84 18.99
C ARG A 132 -57.99 -7.80 17.87
N TYR A 133 -57.54 -9.06 17.93
CA TYR A 133 -57.96 -10.06 16.95
C TYR A 133 -59.44 -10.42 17.08
N VAL A 134 -59.95 -10.51 18.32
CA VAL A 134 -61.38 -10.73 18.57
C VAL A 134 -62.21 -9.57 18.03
N ALA A 135 -61.79 -8.33 18.27
CA ALA A 135 -62.48 -7.14 17.77
C ALA A 135 -62.48 -7.08 16.24
N VAL A 136 -61.36 -7.38 15.59
CA VAL A 136 -61.28 -7.45 14.11
C VAL A 136 -62.15 -8.57 13.56
N ALA A 137 -62.15 -9.75 14.19
CA ALA A 137 -62.99 -10.87 13.78
C ALA A 137 -64.48 -10.51 13.88
N VAL A 138 -64.92 -9.90 14.99
CA VAL A 138 -66.30 -9.46 15.18
C VAL A 138 -66.69 -8.39 14.16
N ALA A 139 -65.84 -7.38 13.95
CA ALA A 139 -66.11 -6.33 12.96
C ALA A 139 -66.25 -6.91 11.54
N SER A 140 -65.37 -7.85 11.18
CA SER A 140 -65.42 -8.51 9.87
C SER A 140 -66.68 -9.36 9.69
N ALA A 141 -67.11 -10.09 10.73
CA ALA A 141 -68.34 -10.88 10.72
C ALA A 141 -69.59 -9.99 10.60
N LEU A 142 -69.63 -8.89 11.35
CA LEU A 142 -70.74 -7.92 11.28
C LEU A 142 -70.84 -7.26 9.90
N ALA A 143 -69.69 -6.89 9.30
CA ALA A 143 -69.66 -6.34 7.95
C ALA A 143 -70.16 -7.34 6.91
N ALA A 144 -69.78 -8.63 7.02
CA ALA A 144 -70.26 -9.69 6.14
C ALA A 144 -71.77 -9.89 6.26
N VAL A 145 -72.31 -9.92 7.48
CA VAL A 145 -73.75 -10.04 7.74
C VAL A 145 -74.52 -8.84 7.18
N ALA A 146 -74.04 -7.62 7.44
CA ALA A 146 -74.65 -6.41 6.90
C ALA A 146 -74.66 -6.38 5.36
N ALA A 147 -73.55 -6.80 4.73
CA ALA A 147 -73.48 -6.92 3.27
C ALA A 147 -74.49 -7.96 2.74
N THR A 148 -74.65 -9.11 3.40
CA THR A 148 -75.63 -10.12 2.97
C THR A 148 -77.09 -9.68 3.14
N LEU A 149 -77.38 -8.83 4.13
CA LEU A 149 -78.72 -8.28 4.33
C LEU A 149 -79.08 -7.16 3.34
N LEU A 150 -78.07 -6.45 2.81
CA LEU A 150 -78.28 -5.40 1.79
C LEU A 150 -78.50 -5.93 0.36
N VAL A 151 -78.14 -7.18 0.10
CA VAL A 151 -78.24 -7.82 -1.24
C VAL A 151 -79.53 -8.65 -1.40
N ARG A 152 -80.41 -8.67 -0.39
CA ARG A 152 -81.66 -9.43 -0.38
C ARG A 152 -82.87 -8.50 -0.34
#